data_AF-A0A536BD36-F1
#
_entry.id   AF-A0A536BD36-F1
#
_cell.length_a   1.000
_cell.length_b   1.000
_cell.length_c   1.000
_cell.angle_alpha   90.00
_cell.angle_beta   90.00
_cell.angle_gamma   90.00
#
_symmetry.space_group_name_H-M   'P 1'
#
loop_
_entity.id
_entity.type
_entity.pdbx_description
1 polymer ?
#
loop_
_entity_poly.entity_id
_entity_poly.type
_entity_poly.pdbx_seq_one_letter_code
_entity_poly.pdbx_strand_id
1 'polypeptide(L)'
;MEPALREGDRLFVLPPRRQPRVGEVVVVRDPRDATHLLLKRVAAVHDGEVTVMGDRRDHSTDSRYFGDVPLTDVVGRAAFRYRPLARAGRVQR
;
A
#
# COMPACT_ATOMS: atom_id res chain seq x y z
N MET A 1 -7.17 5.32 -1.52
CA MET A 1 -6.00 6.16 -1.17
C MET A 1 -6.10 7.49 -1.90
N GLU A 2 -7.21 8.21 -1.80
CA GLU A 2 -7.31 9.51 -2.47
C GLU A 2 -6.53 10.58 -1.69
N PRO A 3 -5.83 11.52 -2.35
CA PRO A 3 -5.84 11.79 -3.79
C PRO A 3 -4.86 10.97 -4.65
N ALA A 4 -3.91 10.24 -4.03
CA ALA A 4 -2.83 9.55 -4.74
C ALA A 4 -3.34 8.46 -5.69
N LEU A 5 -4.30 7.63 -5.24
CA LEU A 5 -4.96 6.58 -6.00
C LEU A 5 -6.48 6.67 -5.85
N ARG A 6 -7.16 6.60 -6.99
CA ARG A 6 -8.63 6.58 -7.09
C ARG A 6 -9.10 5.17 -7.42
N GLU A 7 -10.36 4.89 -7.11
CA GLU A 7 -11.02 3.70 -7.62
C GLU A 7 -10.91 3.65 -9.15
N GLY A 8 -10.63 2.46 -9.70
CA GLY A 8 -10.38 2.27 -11.12
C GLY A 8 -8.94 2.52 -11.60
N ASP A 9 -8.04 3.04 -10.75
CA ASP A 9 -6.61 3.13 -11.08
C ASP A 9 -6.01 1.71 -11.22
N ARG A 10 -5.27 1.45 -12.30
CA ARG A 10 -4.54 0.19 -12.48
C ARG A 10 -3.04 0.39 -12.30
N LEU A 11 -2.46 -0.44 -11.45
CA LEU A 11 -1.09 -0.30 -10.96
C LEU A 11 -0.22 -1.47 -11.38
N PHE A 12 1.03 -1.17 -11.70
CA PHE A 12 2.09 -2.16 -11.72
C PHE A 12 2.62 -2.35 -10.29
N VAL A 13 2.42 -3.55 -9.77
CA VAL A 13 2.95 -3.99 -8.48
C VAL A 13 4.22 -4.77 -8.75
N LEU A 14 5.33 -4.29 -8.19
CA LEU A 14 6.60 -4.98 -8.24
C LEU A 14 6.70 -5.93 -7.05
N PRO A 15 7.22 -7.16 -7.24
CA PRO A 15 7.40 -8.10 -6.14
C PRO A 15 8.36 -7.54 -5.09
N PRO A 16 8.22 -7.95 -3.81
CA PRO A 16 8.96 -7.42 -2.68
C PRO A 16 10.38 -7.99 -2.66
N ARG A 17 11.24 -7.52 -3.58
CA ARG A 17 12.66 -7.91 -3.66
C ARG A 17 13.53 -7.29 -2.55
N ARG A 18 12.96 -6.36 -1.79
CA ARG A 18 13.60 -5.66 -0.68
C ARG A 18 12.55 -5.21 0.33
N GLN A 19 12.99 -4.85 1.52
CA GLN A 19 12.12 -4.22 2.51
C GLN A 19 11.49 -2.93 1.93
N PRO A 20 10.19 -2.70 2.16
CA PRO A 20 9.53 -1.45 1.83
C PRO A 20 10.19 -0.27 2.55
N ARG A 21 10.08 0.93 1.97
CA ARG A 21 10.54 2.16 2.60
C ARG A 21 9.35 3.02 3.02
N VAL A 22 9.54 3.81 4.06
CA VAL A 22 8.57 4.85 4.45
C VAL A 22 8.24 5.75 3.24
N GLY A 23 6.94 6.00 3.09
CA GLY A 23 6.31 6.71 1.97
C GLY A 23 5.91 5.83 0.79
N GLU A 24 6.40 4.59 0.69
CA GLU A 24 6.04 3.72 -0.43
C GLU A 24 4.60 3.22 -0.32
N VAL A 25 3.89 3.13 -1.45
CA VAL A 25 2.58 2.48 -1.50
C VAL A 25 2.80 0.99 -1.73
N VAL A 26 2.32 0.18 -0.80
CA VAL A 26 2.43 -1.27 -0.81
C VAL A 26 1.06 -1.91 -0.92
N VAL A 27 1.04 -3.09 -1.54
CA VAL A 27 -0.08 -4.02 -1.48
C VAL A 27 0.21 -5.00 -0.37
N VAL A 28 -0.70 -5.08 0.60
CA VAL A 28 -0.63 -6.02 1.71
C VAL A 28 -1.87 -6.89 1.72
N ARG A 29 -1.78 -8.10 2.26
CA ARG A 29 -2.96 -8.89 2.60
C ARG A 29 -3.65 -8.26 3.82
N ASP A 30 -4.99 -8.25 3.83
CA ASP A 30 -5.71 -7.80 5.03
C ASP A 30 -5.51 -8.85 6.14
N PRO A 31 -4.93 -8.48 7.29
CA PRO A 31 -4.71 -9.43 8.39
C PRO A 31 -6.03 -9.94 9.00
N ARG A 32 -7.15 -9.25 8.75
CA ARG A 32 -8.49 -9.65 9.22
C ARG A 32 -9.18 -10.60 8.23
N ASP A 33 -8.78 -10.54 6.96
CA ASP A 33 -9.31 -11.39 5.89
C ASP A 33 -8.29 -11.52 4.76
N ALA A 34 -7.53 -12.61 4.79
CA ALA A 34 -6.42 -12.86 3.86
C ALA A 34 -6.84 -12.98 2.38
N THR A 35 -8.15 -13.04 2.09
CA THR A 35 -8.69 -13.02 0.71
C THR A 35 -8.70 -11.62 0.11
N HIS A 36 -8.62 -10.58 0.95
CA HIS A 36 -8.62 -9.19 0.53
C HIS A 36 -7.21 -8.60 0.49
N LEU A 37 -6.97 -7.77 -0.53
CA LEU A 37 -5.73 -7.01 -0.67
C LEU A 37 -5.99 -5.53 -0.39
N LEU A 38 -5.09 -4.93 0.39
CA LEU A 38 -5.15 -3.53 0.77
C LEU A 38 -3.99 -2.77 0.11
N LEU A 39 -4.31 -1.64 -0.51
CA LEU A 39 -3.33 -0.64 -0.94
C LEU A 39 -3.18 0.41 0.14
N LYS A 40 -2.00 0.49 0.75
CA LYS A 40 -1.70 1.42 1.85
C LYS A 40 -0.31 2.02 1.70
N ARG A 41 -0.06 3.15 2.36
CA ARG A 41 1.26 3.78 2.39
C ARG A 41 2.01 3.33 3.64
N VAL A 42 3.28 3.00 3.48
CA VAL A 42 4.17 2.66 4.60
C VAL A 42 4.45 3.91 5.41
N ALA A 43 4.00 3.92 6.66
CA ALA A 43 4.25 4.99 7.61
C ALA A 43 5.51 4.75 8.44
N ALA A 44 5.75 3.50 8.82
CA ALA A 44 6.94 3.08 9.53
C ALA A 44 7.35 1.67 9.10
N VAL A 45 8.63 1.35 9.32
CA VAL A 45 9.21 0.04 9.04
C VAL A 45 9.96 -0.38 10.30
N HIS A 46 9.64 -1.57 10.79
CA HIS A 46 10.22 -2.19 11.96
C HIS A 46 10.90 -3.51 11.57
N ASP A 47 11.63 -4.13 12.49
CA ASP A 47 12.28 -5.40 12.23
C ASP A 47 11.25 -6.49 11.98
N GLY A 48 11.02 -6.81 10.70
CA GLY A 48 10.06 -7.83 10.28
C GLY A 48 8.64 -7.35 9.99
N GLU A 49 8.30 -6.10 10.31
CA GLU A 49 6.93 -5.56 10.21
C GLU A 49 6.87 -4.16 9.59
N VAL A 50 5.69 -3.78 9.10
CA VAL A 50 5.42 -2.43 8.56
C VAL A 50 4.13 -1.86 9.11
N THR A 51 4.19 -0.63 9.60
CA THR A 51 3.00 0.16 9.89
C THR A 51 2.49 0.78 8.61
N VAL A 52 1.23 0.52 8.25
CA VAL A 52 0.62 1.03 7.03
C VAL A 52 -0.55 1.97 7.33
N MET A 53 -0.58 3.09 6.63
CA MET A 53 -1.58 4.13 6.80
C MET A 53 -2.30 4.46 5.49
N GLY A 54 -3.57 4.81 5.59
CA GLY A 54 -4.32 5.35 4.47
C GLY A 54 -4.02 6.83 4.22
N ASP A 55 -4.04 7.24 2.96
CA ASP A 55 -3.84 8.65 2.57
C ASP A 55 -4.99 9.57 3.01
N ARG A 56 -6.18 9.04 3.31
CA ARG A 56 -7.26 9.76 4.01
C ARG A 56 -7.31 9.34 5.47
N ARG A 57 -6.87 10.23 6.37
CA ARG A 57 -6.87 10.00 7.83
C ARG A 57 -8.26 9.71 8.41
N ASP A 58 -9.34 10.18 7.79
CA ASP A 58 -10.68 10.19 8.40
C ASP A 58 -11.65 9.10 7.89
N HIS A 59 -11.27 8.34 6.85
CA HIS A 59 -12.17 7.33 6.23
C HIS A 59 -11.48 6.00 5.88
N SER A 60 -10.27 5.76 6.38
CA SER A 60 -9.50 4.56 6.04
C SER A 60 -9.34 3.64 7.24
N THR A 61 -9.69 2.37 7.05
CA THR A 61 -9.28 1.26 7.92
C THR A 61 -7.80 0.97 7.69
N ASP A 62 -6.92 1.42 8.59
CA ASP A 62 -5.46 1.27 8.52
C ASP A 62 -4.90 0.60 9.79
N SER A 63 -3.56 0.49 9.94
CA SER A 63 -2.90 -0.16 11.08
C SER A 63 -3.35 0.32 12.46
N ARG A 64 -4.01 1.50 12.55
CA ARG A 64 -4.69 1.95 13.78
C ARG A 64 -5.81 1.00 14.25
N TYR A 65 -6.39 0.23 13.33
CA TYR A 65 -7.50 -0.68 13.59
C TYR A 65 -7.08 -2.16 13.63
N PHE A 66 -6.00 -2.54 12.94
CA PHE A 66 -5.59 -3.96 12.81
C PHE A 66 -4.14 -4.26 13.21
N GLY A 67 -3.38 -3.25 13.64
CA GLY A 67 -1.97 -3.40 14.02
C GLY A 67 -1.00 -3.32 12.84
N ASP A 68 0.26 -3.59 13.11
CA ASP A 68 1.32 -3.65 12.11
C ASP A 68 1.18 -4.91 11.24
N VAL A 69 1.71 -4.83 10.01
CA VAL A 69 1.60 -5.92 9.03
C VAL A 69 2.97 -6.60 8.89
N PRO A 70 3.06 -7.93 9.04
CA PRO A 70 4.29 -8.66 8.79
C PRO A 70 4.80 -8.44 7.35
N LEU A 71 6.12 -8.35 7.17
CA LEU A 71 6.73 -8.22 5.84
C LEU A 71 6.36 -9.38 4.90
N THR A 72 6.03 -10.55 5.45
CA THR A 72 5.57 -11.73 4.71
C THR A 72 4.22 -11.53 4.04
N ASP A 73 3.39 -10.64 4.59
CA ASP A 73 2.06 -10.32 4.06
C ASP A 73 2.09 -9.16 3.06
N VAL A 74 3.27 -8.57 2.84
CA VAL A 74 3.50 -7.58 1.79
C VAL A 74 3.63 -8.29 0.46
N VAL A 75 2.59 -8.17 -0.38
CA VAL A 75 2.55 -8.75 -1.72
C VAL A 75 3.49 -8.03 -2.69
N GLY A 76 3.70 -6.73 -2.50
CA GLY A 76 4.62 -5.95 -3.33
C GLY A 76 4.39 -4.45 -3.25
N ARG A 77 5.17 -3.70 -4.03
CA ARG A 77 5.14 -2.23 -4.08
C ARG A 77 4.47 -1.74 -5.35
N ALA A 78 3.48 -0.86 -5.21
CA ALA A 78 2.88 -0.17 -6.35
C ALA A 78 3.86 0.90 -6.88
N ALA A 79 4.48 0.63 -8.03
CA ALA A 79 5.53 1.49 -8.57
C ALA A 79 5.02 2.49 -9.62
N PHE A 80 4.04 2.09 -10.40
CA PHE A 80 3.56 2.87 -11.54
C PHE A 80 2.06 2.69 -11.74
N ARG A 81 1.35 3.79 -11.98
CA ARG A 81 -0.03 3.78 -12.46
C ARG A 81 -0.02 3.87 -13.97
N TYR A 82 -0.57 2.87 -14.66
CA TYR A 82 -0.59 2.82 -16.12
C TYR A 82 -1.97 3.12 -16.72
N ARG A 83 -3.05 3.02 -15.94
CA ARG A 83 -4.40 3.42 -16.33
C ARG A 83 -5.11 4.15 -15.18
N PRO A 84 -6.00 5.11 -15.47
CA PRO A 84 -6.28 5.69 -16.79
C PRO A 84 -5.08 6.52 -17.32
N LEU A 85 -4.89 6.58 -18.64
CA LEU A 85 -3.71 7.20 -19.27
C LEU A 85 -3.53 8.68 -18.89
N ALA A 86 -4.64 9.41 -18.72
CA ALA A 86 -4.63 10.81 -18.27
C ALA A 86 -4.00 11.01 -16.88
N ARG A 87 -3.87 9.94 -16.09
CA ARG A 87 -3.24 9.95 -14.77
C ARG A 87 -1.99 9.07 -14.72
N ALA A 88 -1.55 8.51 -15.85
CA ALA A 88 -0.41 7.61 -15.86
C ALA A 88 0.84 8.30 -15.30
N GLY A 89 1.61 7.58 -14.48
CA GLY A 89 2.74 8.16 -13.78
C GLY A 89 3.21 7.30 -12.61
N ARG A 90 4.36 7.68 -12.04
CA ARG A 90 4.90 7.02 -10.85
C ARG A 90 3.96 7.24 -9.67
N VAL A 91 3.71 6.19 -8.89
CA VAL A 91 2.99 6.32 -7.63
C VAL A 91 3.93 7.05 -6.68
N GLN A 92 3.62 8.30 -6.36
CA GLN A 92 4.51 9.17 -5.60
C GLN A 92 4.73 8.64 -4.18
N ARG A 93 5.98 8.74 -3.74
CA ARG A 93 6.46 8.43 -2.39
C ARG A 93 5.98 9.49 -1.40
#